data_AF-A0A521B692-F1
#
_entry.id   AF-A0A521B692-F1
#
_cell.length_a   1.000
_cell.length_b   1.000
_cell.length_c   1.000
_cell.angle_alpha   90.00
_cell.angle_beta   90.00
_cell.angle_gamma   90.00
#
_symmetry.space_group_name_H-M   'P 1'
#
loop_
_entity.id
_entity.type
_entity.pdbx_description
1 polymer ?
#
loop_
_entity_poly.entity_id
_entity_poly.type
_entity_poly.pdbx_seq_one_letter_code
_entity_poly.pdbx_strand_id
1 'polypeptide(L)' 'MSRLKRLQSIDSLRNVLVSIATNQCSLSENEINYLNDAIAKLNRLRTKKGLTDKHYKSEITDIVSLITKFLI' A
#
# COMPACT_ATOMS: atom_id res chain seq x y z
N MET A 1 -3.88 -17.62 2.74
CA MET A 1 -2.71 -17.11 3.51
C MET A 1 -3.14 -16.90 4.96
N SER A 2 -2.28 -17.16 5.96
CA SER A 2 -2.64 -16.90 7.37
C SER A 2 -2.77 -15.40 7.65
N ARG A 3 -3.60 -15.04 8.65
CA ARG A 3 -3.78 -13.62 9.06
C ARG A 3 -2.46 -12.96 9.44
N LEU A 4 -1.57 -13.67 10.13
CA LEU A 4 -0.26 -13.18 10.54
C LEU A 4 0.62 -12.83 9.32
N LYS A 5 0.75 -13.77 8.37
CA LYS A 5 1.54 -13.54 7.15
C LYS A 5 1.00 -12.35 6.35
N ARG A 6 -0.33 -12.23 6.26
CA ARG A 6 -0.98 -11.10 5.58
C ARG A 6 -0.62 -9.76 6.23
N LEU A 7 -0.67 -9.68 7.56
CA LEU A 7 -0.32 -8.46 8.30
C LEU A 7 1.17 -8.12 8.11
N GLN A 8 2.06 -9.12 8.20
CA GLN A 8 3.48 -8.94 7.94
C GLN A 8 3.74 -8.38 6.54
N SER A 9 3.10 -8.92 5.49
CA SER A 9 3.25 -8.41 4.13
C SER A 9 2.76 -6.96 3.99
N ILE A 10 1.61 -6.63 4.60
CA ILE A 10 1.07 -5.25 4.59
C ILE A 10 2.03 -4.29 5.30
N ASP A 11 2.52 -4.66 6.49
CA ASP A 11 3.43 -3.84 7.29
C ASP A 11 4.78 -3.65 6.58
N SER A 12 5.34 -4.69 5.96
CA SER A 12 6.56 -4.60 5.17
C SER A 12 6.42 -3.64 3.99
N LEU A 13 5.35 -3.77 3.18
CA LEU A 13 5.13 -2.88 2.04
C LEU A 13 4.92 -1.43 2.49
N ARG A 14 4.10 -1.23 3.53
CA ARG A 14 3.87 0.09 4.11
C ARG A 14 5.17 0.76 4.54
N ASN A 15 6.06 0.03 5.22
CA ASN A 15 7.32 0.57 5.70
C ASN A 15 8.25 0.99 4.54
N VAL A 16 8.26 0.22 3.44
CA VAL A 16 9.00 0.59 2.23
C VAL A 16 8.45 1.88 1.63
N LEU A 17 7.12 1.99 1.45
CA LEU A 17 6.51 3.19 0.87
C LEU A 17 6.72 4.43 1.74
N VAL A 18 6.60 4.30 3.07
CA VAL A 18 6.89 5.39 4.00
C VAL A 18 8.34 5.82 3.89
N SER A 19 9.29 4.87 3.85
CA SER A 19 10.72 5.18 3.69
C SER A 19 11.01 5.93 2.39
N ILE A 20 10.37 5.54 1.27
CA ILE A 20 10.49 6.25 0.00
C ILE A 20 9.96 7.68 0.14
N ALA A 21 8.76 7.84 0.70
CA ALA A 21 8.14 9.15 0.87
C ALA A 21 8.94 10.09 1.78
N THR A 22 9.63 9.56 2.80
CA THR A 22 10.41 10.37 3.75
C THR A 22 11.83 10.66 3.29
N ASN A 23 12.44 9.80 2.47
CA ASN A 23 13.87 9.89 2.14
C ASN A 23 14.16 10.43 0.73
N GLN A 24 13.15 10.51 -0.17
CA GLN A 24 13.36 11.00 -1.52
C GLN A 24 13.15 12.52 -1.59
N CYS A 25 14.21 13.25 -1.93
CA CYS A 25 14.17 14.72 -2.09
C CYS A 25 13.66 15.20 -3.45
N SER A 26 13.28 14.29 -4.36
CA SER A 26 13.00 14.61 -5.78
C SER A 26 11.61 14.18 -6.24
N LEU A 27 10.70 13.86 -5.33
CA LEU A 27 9.35 13.47 -5.69
C LEU A 27 8.51 14.68 -6.12
N SER A 28 7.83 14.56 -7.24
CA SER A 28 6.76 15.47 -7.63
C SER A 28 5.56 15.34 -6.71
N GLU A 29 4.70 16.36 -6.71
CA GLU A 29 3.45 16.36 -5.92
C GLU A 29 2.56 15.16 -6.27
N ASN A 30 2.50 14.76 -7.54
CA ASN A 30 1.73 13.60 -7.99
C ASN A 30 2.29 12.30 -7.42
N GLU A 31 3.61 12.12 -7.44
CA GLU A 31 4.27 10.94 -6.87
C GLU A 31 4.02 10.84 -5.36
N ILE A 32 4.11 11.97 -4.65
CA ILE A 32 3.80 12.05 -3.21
C ILE A 32 2.34 11.64 -2.96
N ASN A 33 1.40 12.13 -3.78
CA ASN A 33 -0.01 11.78 -3.67
C ASN A 33 -0.26 10.28 -3.90
N TYR A 34 0.37 9.67 -4.92
CA TYR A 34 0.25 8.23 -5.16
C TYR A 34 0.79 7.39 -4.00
N LEU A 35 1.94 7.77 -3.43
CA LEU A 35 2.51 7.09 -2.27
C LEU A 35 1.60 7.22 -1.04
N ASN A 36 1.10 8.43 -0.76
CA ASN A 36 0.22 8.69 0.37
C ASN A 36 -1.10 7.90 0.27
N ASP A 37 -1.71 7.86 -0.92
CA ASP A 37 -2.93 7.09 -1.16
C ASP A 37 -2.69 5.59 -1.00
N ALA A 38 -1.55 5.08 -1.48
CA ALA A 38 -1.18 3.68 -1.32
C ALA A 38 -0.98 3.32 0.16
N ILE A 39 -0.29 4.17 0.93
CA ILE A 39 -0.10 4.03 2.38
C ILE A 39 -1.45 4.05 3.11
N ALA A 40 -2.34 4.97 2.75
CA ALA A 40 -3.68 5.07 3.34
C ALA A 40 -4.51 3.80 3.10
N LYS A 41 -4.49 3.26 1.87
CA LYS A 41 -5.16 1.99 1.55
C LYS A 41 -4.57 0.81 2.33
N LEU A 42 -3.24 0.72 2.46
CA LEU A 42 -2.59 -0.31 3.27
C LEU A 42 -2.99 -0.24 4.75
N ASN A 43 -3.04 0.96 5.33
CA ASN A 43 -3.50 1.16 6.71
C ASN A 43 -4.94 0.68 6.91
N ARG A 44 -5.82 0.95 5.95
CA ARG A 44 -7.21 0.46 5.97
C ARG A 44 -7.27 -1.06 5.84
N LEU A 45 -6.51 -1.65 4.93
CA LEU A 45 -6.47 -3.10 4.71
C LEU A 45 -5.95 -3.87 5.94
N ARG A 46 -5.00 -3.28 6.67
CA ARG A 46 -4.42 -3.83 7.90
C ARG A 46 -5.46 -4.05 9.00
N THR A 47 -6.37 -3.10 9.21
CA THR A 47 -7.37 -3.16 10.30
C THR A 47 -8.59 -4.01 9.93
N LYS A 48 -8.84 -4.20 8.64
CA LYS A 48 -10.03 -4.84 8.10
C LYS A 48 -10.09 -6.35 8.47
N LYS A 49 -11.19 -6.74 9.12
CA LYS A 49 -11.51 -8.13 9.51
C LYS A 49 -12.57 -8.71 8.56
N GLY A 50 -12.68 -10.03 8.49
CA GLY A 50 -13.74 -10.70 7.71
C GLY A 50 -13.68 -10.49 6.20
N LEU A 51 -12.50 -10.17 5.63
CA LEU A 51 -12.36 -10.10 4.18
C LEU A 51 -12.49 -11.47 3.54
N THR A 52 -13.30 -11.54 2.48
CA THR A 52 -13.24 -12.62 1.51
C THR A 52 -12.02 -12.44 0.60
N ASP A 53 -11.56 -13.52 -0.01
CA ASP A 53 -10.43 -13.48 -0.94
C ASP A 53 -10.66 -12.52 -2.12
N LYS A 54 -11.91 -12.44 -2.61
CA LYS A 54 -12.30 -11.50 -3.68
C LYS A 54 -12.10 -10.05 -3.26
N HIS A 55 -12.58 -9.67 -2.07
CA HIS A 55 -12.38 -8.32 -1.56
C HIS A 55 -10.88 -8.04 -1.35
N TYR A 56 -10.13 -9.02 -0.84
CA TYR A 56 -8.70 -8.84 -0.57
C TYR A 56 -7.95 -8.60 -1.88
N LYS A 57 -8.23 -9.39 -2.92
CA LYS A 57 -7.64 -9.21 -4.25
C LYS A 57 -7.98 -7.85 -4.85
N SER A 58 -9.22 -7.37 -4.69
CA SER A 58 -9.63 -6.05 -5.17
C SER A 58 -8.82 -4.93 -4.50
N GLU A 59 -8.72 -4.95 -3.18
CA GLU A 59 -7.96 -3.94 -2.41
C GLU A 59 -6.48 -3.94 -2.77
N ILE A 60 -5.89 -5.12 -2.98
CA ILE A 60 -4.51 -5.25 -3.44
C ILE A 60 -4.33 -4.72 -4.86
N THR A 61 -5.28 -4.97 -5.76
CA THR A 61 -5.21 -4.48 -7.15
C THR A 61 -5.19 -2.94 -7.19
N ASP A 62 -6.01 -2.30 -6.36
CA ASP A 62 -6.02 -0.84 -6.22
C ASP A 62 -4.67 -0.31 -5.70
N ILE A 63 -4.09 -0.95 -4.69
CA ILE A 63 -2.79 -0.57 -4.13
C ILE A 63 -1.69 -0.72 -5.19
N VAL A 64 -1.69 -1.83 -5.92
CA VAL A 64 -0.72 -2.08 -7.00
C VAL A 64 -0.86 -1.02 -8.09
N SER A 65 -2.08 -0.64 -8.48
CA SER A 65 -2.32 0.41 -9.48
C SER A 65 -1.70 1.75 -9.08
N LEU A 66 -1.81 2.15 -7.81
CA LEU A 66 -1.17 3.37 -7.31
C LEU A 66 0.36 3.28 -7.35
N ILE A 67 0.91 2.13 -6.95
CA ILE A 67 2.36 1.91 -7.00
C ILE A 67 2.86 1.90 -8.45
N THR A 68 2.11 1.32 -9.38
CA THR A 68 2.46 1.33 -10.81
C THR A 68 2.47 2.75 -11.37
N LYS A 69 1.50 3.60 -11.00
CA LYS A 69 1.47 5.03 -11.39
C LYS A 69 2.61 5.85 -10.78
N PHE A 70 3.16 5.40 -9.65
CA PHE A 70 4.35 6.02 -9.07
C PHE A 70 5.64 5.61 -9.81
N LEU A 71 5.68 4.42 -10.41
CA LEU A 71 6.89 3.88 -11.06
C LEU A 71 7.03 4.23 -12.56
N ILE A 72 5.96 4.72 -13.19
CA ILE A 72 5.87 5.06 -14.62
C ILE A 72 5.68 6.57 -14.76
#